data_AF-A0A7X4IZT2-F1
#
_entry.id   AF-A0A7X4IZT2-F1
#
_cell.length_a   1.000
_cell.length_b   1.000
_cell.length_c   1.000
_cell.angle_alpha   90.00
_cell.angle_beta   90.00
_cell.angle_gamma   90.00
#
_symmetry.space_group_name_H-M   'P 1'
#
loop_
_entity.id
_entity.type
_entity.pdbx_description
1 polymer ?
#
loop_
_entity_poly.entity_id
_entity_poly.type
_entity_poly.pdbx_seq_one_letter_code
_entity_poly.pdbx_strand_id
1 'polypeptide(L)'
;MAARAARVAIVGAGPAGFFAAEALLKSGDPVAIDLINRLPAPYGLVRDGVAPDHQAIKSVARVFARILARDEVRYFGNVTLGEDITVDQLRARYDQIVYAVGAQSDRRLGIPGEDLAGSHAAFHFVAWYNAHPDFRDAEFDLGCEDVVVIGNGNVAIDVARILVLSRDKLATTDIADHALADLRRSRVRRVTLLGRRGPAQASFTNPELREFGRLEGVSAVADDLELDLDAASEAAIEDDAVKTRNIATLRGYAESAPHDGDRVVRF
;
A
#
# COMPACT_ATOMS: atom_id res chain seq x y z
N MET A 1 19.55 -21.59 38.93
CA MET A 1 18.18 -21.26 38.48
C MET A 1 18.24 -20.99 37.00
N ALA A 2 17.40 -21.64 36.19
CA ALA A 2 17.25 -21.24 34.79
C ALA A 2 16.76 -19.79 34.74
N ALA A 3 17.36 -18.96 33.89
CA ALA A 3 16.94 -17.58 33.72
C ALA A 3 15.48 -17.56 33.23
N ARG A 4 14.64 -16.73 33.87
CA ARG A 4 13.24 -16.54 33.43
C ARG A 4 13.25 -15.96 32.02
N ALA A 5 12.39 -16.47 31.14
CA ALA A 5 12.21 -15.88 29.82
C ALA A 5 11.77 -14.41 29.88
N ALA A 6 12.41 -13.57 29.08
CA ALA A 6 12.03 -12.16 28.94
C ALA A 6 10.68 -12.06 28.25
N ARG A 7 9.75 -11.32 28.85
CA ARG A 7 8.40 -11.10 28.32
C ARG A 7 8.41 -9.84 27.47
N VAL A 8 8.12 -9.97 26.18
CA VAL A 8 8.13 -8.86 25.24
C VAL A 8 6.73 -8.65 24.68
N ALA A 9 6.19 -7.43 24.82
CA ALA A 9 4.98 -7.03 24.11
C ALA A 9 5.38 -6.35 22.79
N ILE A 10 4.80 -6.79 21.68
CA ILE A 10 4.97 -6.15 20.37
C ILE A 10 3.62 -5.58 19.96
N VAL A 11 3.50 -4.25 19.91
CA VAL A 11 2.25 -3.54 19.58
C VAL A 11 2.21 -3.26 18.09
N GLY A 12 1.37 -4.00 17.37
CA GLY A 12 1.22 -3.99 15.93
C GLY A 12 1.70 -5.31 15.30
N ALA A 13 0.80 -6.00 14.59
CA ALA A 13 1.09 -7.27 13.93
C ALA A 13 1.33 -7.10 12.42
N GLY A 14 1.98 -6.02 12.00
CA GLY A 14 2.48 -5.83 10.63
C GLY A 14 3.86 -6.47 10.42
N PRO A 15 4.49 -6.27 9.24
CA PRO A 15 5.82 -6.81 8.94
C PRO A 15 6.88 -6.45 9.99
N ALA A 16 6.91 -5.21 10.45
CA ALA A 16 7.86 -4.76 11.47
C ALA A 16 7.71 -5.55 12.79
N GLY A 17 6.48 -5.83 13.22
CA GLY A 17 6.22 -6.60 14.43
C GLY A 17 6.63 -8.06 14.28
N PHE A 18 6.35 -8.66 13.12
CA PHE A 18 6.75 -10.03 12.83
C PHE A 18 8.26 -10.20 12.70
N PHE A 19 8.95 -9.30 12.02
CA PHE A 19 10.41 -9.37 11.92
C PHE A 19 11.09 -9.07 13.25
N ALA A 20 10.53 -8.19 14.10
CA ALA A 20 11.00 -8.01 15.47
C ALA A 20 10.84 -9.30 16.30
N ALA A 21 9.68 -9.96 16.20
CA ALA A 21 9.46 -11.26 16.85
C ALA A 21 10.46 -12.32 16.36
N GLU A 22 10.67 -12.42 15.05
CA GLU A 22 11.64 -13.35 14.47
C GLU A 22 13.07 -13.08 14.95
N ALA A 23 13.49 -11.81 15.00
CA ALA A 23 14.80 -11.43 15.51
C ALA A 23 14.99 -11.81 16.98
N LEU A 24 13.97 -11.58 17.82
CA LEU A 24 13.99 -11.99 19.23
C LEU A 24 14.09 -13.51 19.38
N LEU A 25 13.32 -14.28 18.60
CA LEU A 25 13.39 -15.75 18.61
C LEU A 25 14.75 -16.29 18.15
N LYS A 26 15.44 -15.55 17.27
CA LYS A 26 16.78 -15.92 16.76
C LYS A 26 17.93 -15.44 17.65
N SER A 27 17.66 -14.66 18.70
CA SER A 27 18.69 -14.12 19.59
C SER A 27 19.43 -15.20 20.39
N GLY A 28 18.78 -16.35 20.63
CA GLY A 28 19.27 -17.41 21.52
C GLY A 28 18.88 -17.21 22.98
N ASP A 29 18.31 -16.06 23.34
CA ASP A 29 17.79 -15.80 24.68
C ASP A 29 16.39 -16.39 24.87
N PRO A 30 16.05 -16.90 26.07
CA PRO A 30 14.68 -17.32 26.38
C PRO A 30 13.73 -16.11 26.35
N VAL A 31 12.77 -16.12 25.43
CA VAL A 31 11.77 -15.04 25.26
C VAL A 31 10.35 -15.60 25.22
N ALA A 32 9.39 -14.80 25.68
CA ALA A 32 7.96 -15.02 25.50
C ALA A 32 7.35 -13.74 24.91
N ILE A 33 6.73 -13.86 23.74
CA ILE A 33 6.34 -12.74 22.89
C ILE A 33 4.82 -12.70 22.78
N ASP A 34 4.23 -11.55 23.09
CA ASP A 34 2.82 -11.27 22.82
C ASP A 34 2.71 -10.21 21.73
N LEU A 35 2.18 -10.61 20.57
CA LEU A 35 1.79 -9.71 19.49
C LEU A 35 0.40 -9.16 19.80
N ILE A 36 0.31 -7.85 20.04
CA ILE A 36 -0.93 -7.16 20.38
C ILE A 36 -1.33 -6.32 19.18
N ASN A 37 -2.54 -6.50 18.66
CA ASN A 37 -2.99 -5.85 17.43
C ASN A 37 -4.42 -5.35 17.54
N ARG A 38 -4.65 -4.12 17.08
CA ARG A 38 -5.98 -3.51 17.06
C ARG A 38 -6.97 -4.29 16.20
N LEU A 39 -6.58 -4.74 15.02
CA LEU A 39 -7.48 -5.50 14.15
C LEU A 39 -7.52 -6.98 14.56
N PRO A 40 -8.63 -7.70 14.31
CA PRO A 40 -8.71 -9.14 14.56
C PRO A 40 -7.75 -9.96 13.68
N ALA A 41 -7.49 -9.49 12.46
CA ALA A 41 -6.57 -10.15 11.54
C ALA A 41 -5.15 -9.57 11.66
N PRO A 42 -4.10 -10.41 11.62
CA PRO A 42 -2.72 -9.96 11.62
C PRO A 42 -2.26 -9.55 10.20
N TYR A 43 -0.96 -9.24 10.09
CA TYR A 43 -0.19 -8.93 8.87
C TYR A 43 -0.21 -7.47 8.42
N GLY A 44 -1.07 -6.64 8.98
CA GLY A 44 -1.14 -5.20 8.69
C GLY A 44 -1.22 -4.93 7.20
N LEU A 45 -0.43 -3.97 6.68
CA LEU A 45 -0.47 -3.60 5.26
C LEU A 45 -0.13 -4.71 4.27
N VAL A 46 0.45 -5.85 4.69
CA VAL A 46 0.56 -7.01 3.78
C VAL A 46 -0.82 -7.56 3.41
N ARG A 47 -1.78 -7.50 4.35
CA ARG A 47 -3.18 -7.84 4.13
C ARG A 47 -3.96 -6.63 3.63
N ASP A 48 -3.85 -5.51 4.34
CA ASP A 48 -4.78 -4.39 4.22
C ASP A 48 -4.29 -3.28 3.27
N GLY A 49 -3.05 -3.38 2.76
CA GLY A 49 -2.40 -2.35 1.94
C GLY A 49 -1.98 -2.84 0.56
N VAL A 50 -1.26 -3.96 0.48
CA VAL A 50 -0.80 -4.54 -0.78
C VAL A 50 -1.99 -4.80 -1.69
N ALA A 51 -1.93 -4.26 -2.90
CA ALA A 51 -3.02 -4.33 -3.86
C ALA A 51 -3.44 -5.79 -4.14
N PRO A 52 -4.74 -6.04 -4.37
CA PRO A 52 -5.27 -7.39 -4.52
C PRO A 52 -4.74 -8.12 -5.76
N ASP A 53 -4.24 -7.41 -6.77
CA ASP A 53 -3.59 -7.99 -7.94
C ASP A 53 -2.10 -8.31 -7.74
N HIS A 54 -1.51 -7.93 -6.60
CA HIS A 54 -0.11 -8.23 -6.22
C HIS A 54 0.03 -9.37 -5.21
N GLN A 55 -0.65 -10.49 -5.47
CA GLN A 55 -0.66 -11.66 -4.59
C GLN A 55 0.73 -12.25 -4.28
N ALA A 56 1.70 -12.11 -5.19
CA ALA A 56 3.05 -12.60 -4.97
C ALA A 56 3.74 -11.93 -3.77
N ILE A 57 3.50 -10.63 -3.55
CA ILE A 57 4.05 -9.87 -2.42
C ILE A 57 3.43 -10.36 -1.10
N LYS A 58 2.14 -10.72 -1.12
CA LYS A 58 1.42 -11.27 0.06
C LYS A 58 1.97 -12.62 0.53
N SER A 59 2.82 -13.29 -0.27
CA SER A 59 3.41 -14.58 0.07
C SER A 59 4.29 -14.58 1.34
N VAL A 60 4.77 -13.41 1.77
CA VAL A 60 5.49 -13.22 3.05
C VAL A 60 4.63 -13.58 4.26
N ALA A 61 3.29 -13.57 4.12
CA ALA A 61 2.38 -14.03 5.17
C ALA A 61 2.67 -15.48 5.62
N ARG A 62 3.24 -16.33 4.75
CA ARG A 62 3.69 -17.69 5.12
C ARG A 62 4.86 -17.68 6.10
N VAL A 63 5.74 -16.68 6.03
CA VAL A 63 6.81 -16.48 7.03
C VAL A 63 6.17 -16.09 8.36
N PHE A 64 5.24 -15.14 8.34
CA PHE A 64 4.55 -14.67 9.55
C PHE A 64 3.72 -15.77 10.22
N ALA A 65 3.03 -16.60 9.44
CA ALA A 65 2.31 -17.76 9.96
C ALA A 65 3.24 -18.75 10.68
N ARG A 66 4.44 -19.00 10.15
CA ARG A 66 5.44 -19.84 10.83
C ARG A 66 5.95 -19.22 12.12
N ILE A 67 6.06 -17.89 12.19
CA ILE A 67 6.43 -17.18 13.42
C ILE A 67 5.29 -17.29 14.45
N LEU A 68 4.03 -17.11 14.05
CA LEU A 68 2.87 -17.29 14.95
C LEU A 68 2.71 -18.71 15.48
N ALA A 69 3.18 -19.72 14.73
CA ALA A 69 3.08 -21.12 15.13
C ALA A 69 4.12 -21.54 16.19
N ARG A 70 4.98 -20.62 16.64
CA ARG A 70 6.00 -20.86 17.67
C ARG A 70 5.36 -20.82 19.05
N ASP A 71 5.71 -21.78 19.91
CA ASP A 71 5.19 -21.87 21.29
C ASP A 71 5.51 -20.62 22.13
N GLU A 72 6.60 -19.94 21.79
CA GLU A 72 7.04 -18.71 22.43
C GLU A 72 6.20 -17.48 22.04
N VAL A 73 5.34 -17.58 21.02
CA VAL A 73 4.59 -16.46 20.43
C VAL A 73 3.09 -16.63 20.65
N ARG A 74 2.44 -15.58 21.16
CA ARG A 74 0.99 -15.51 21.28
C ARG A 74 0.46 -14.29 20.54
N TYR A 75 -0.74 -14.40 19.97
CA TYR A 75 -1.40 -13.32 19.26
C TYR A 75 -2.67 -12.90 20.01
N PHE A 76 -2.78 -11.59 20.23
CA PHE A 76 -3.95 -10.92 20.81
C PHE A 76 -4.44 -9.88 19.82
N GLY A 77 -5.31 -10.30 18.91
CA GLY A 77 -6.04 -9.40 18.00
C GLY A 77 -7.24 -8.75 18.67
N ASN A 78 -7.78 -7.71 18.03
CA ASN A 78 -8.89 -6.91 18.58
C ASN A 78 -8.57 -6.28 19.95
N VAL A 79 -7.32 -5.82 20.13
CA VAL A 79 -6.85 -5.13 21.33
C VAL A 79 -6.12 -3.85 20.94
N THR A 80 -6.69 -2.71 21.32
CA THR A 80 -6.21 -1.37 21.00
C THR A 80 -5.44 -0.77 22.18
N LEU A 81 -4.17 -0.46 21.97
CA LEU A 81 -3.39 0.31 22.93
C LEU A 81 -3.89 1.77 22.98
N GLY A 82 -4.23 2.23 24.18
CA GLY A 82 -4.84 3.54 24.43
C GLY A 82 -6.33 3.44 24.75
N GLU A 83 -6.99 2.33 24.41
CA GLU A 83 -8.42 2.10 24.66
C GLU A 83 -8.63 0.89 25.58
N ASP A 84 -8.26 -0.31 25.12
CA ASP A 84 -8.44 -1.56 25.85
C ASP A 84 -7.34 -1.81 26.89
N ILE A 85 -6.13 -1.39 26.54
CA ILE A 85 -4.95 -1.49 27.40
C ILE A 85 -4.17 -0.18 27.40
N THR A 86 -3.42 0.07 28.47
CA THR A 86 -2.58 1.27 28.63
C THR A 86 -1.09 0.92 28.59
N VAL A 87 -0.26 1.92 28.29
CA VAL A 87 1.20 1.77 28.32
C VAL A 87 1.69 1.38 29.72
N ASP A 88 1.07 1.91 30.78
CA ASP A 88 1.46 1.58 32.16
C ASP A 88 1.12 0.13 32.53
N GLN A 89 -0.02 -0.38 32.03
CA GLN A 89 -0.35 -1.80 32.19
C GLN A 89 0.63 -2.72 31.47
N LEU A 90 1.12 -2.31 30.29
CA LEU A 90 2.17 -3.04 29.56
C LEU A 90 3.50 -2.99 30.32
N ARG A 91 3.93 -1.80 30.78
CA ARG A 91 5.17 -1.63 31.55
C ARG A 91 5.19 -2.45 32.85
N ALA A 92 4.03 -2.62 33.48
CA ALA A 92 3.91 -3.43 34.68
C ALA A 92 3.98 -4.96 34.43
N ARG A 93 3.83 -5.42 33.19
CA ARG A 93 3.67 -6.85 32.83
C ARG A 93 4.75 -7.41 31.92
N TYR A 94 5.45 -6.56 31.19
CA TYR A 94 6.45 -6.94 30.20
C TYR A 94 7.80 -6.31 30.52
N ASP A 95 8.86 -7.06 30.24
CA ASP A 95 10.23 -6.61 30.41
C ASP A 95 10.62 -5.60 29.31
N GLN A 96 10.01 -5.73 28.12
CA GLN A 96 10.24 -4.85 26.97
C GLN A 96 8.94 -4.62 26.18
N ILE A 97 8.83 -3.44 25.54
CA ILE A 97 7.72 -3.08 24.65
C ILE A 97 8.30 -2.60 23.31
N VAL A 98 7.87 -3.22 22.22
CA VAL A 98 8.21 -2.82 20.85
C VAL A 98 6.98 -2.21 20.20
N TYR A 99 7.10 -0.98 19.71
CA TYR A 99 6.04 -0.32 18.94
C TYR A 99 6.25 -0.56 17.45
N ALA A 100 5.34 -1.30 16.83
CA ALA A 100 5.33 -1.65 15.41
C ALA A 100 3.99 -1.26 14.76
N VAL A 101 3.43 -0.12 15.17
CA VAL A 101 2.07 0.35 14.83
C VAL A 101 1.91 0.89 13.39
N GLY A 102 3.04 1.09 12.69
CA GLY A 102 3.04 1.67 11.34
C GLY A 102 2.58 3.14 11.33
N ALA A 103 2.16 3.62 10.16
CA ALA A 103 1.55 4.94 9.98
C ALA A 103 0.07 4.75 9.63
N GLN A 104 -0.82 5.17 10.54
CA GLN A 104 -2.27 4.97 10.43
C GLN A 104 -3.01 6.22 9.90
N SER A 105 -2.30 7.35 9.76
CA SER A 105 -2.85 8.62 9.28
C SER A 105 -2.31 8.98 7.89
N ASP A 106 -3.10 9.74 7.15
CA ASP A 106 -2.73 10.29 5.86
C ASP A 106 -2.02 11.65 5.99
N ARG A 107 -1.42 12.09 4.88
CA ARG A 107 -0.81 13.41 4.76
C ARG A 107 -1.75 14.31 3.97
N ARG A 108 -2.30 15.31 4.66
CA ARG A 108 -3.13 16.33 4.04
C ARG A 108 -2.35 17.22 3.07
N LEU A 109 -3.02 17.66 2.01
CA LEU A 109 -2.55 18.64 1.04
C LEU A 109 -2.56 20.05 1.62
N GLY A 110 -3.51 20.36 2.50
CA GLY A 110 -3.65 21.68 3.12
C GLY A 110 -4.12 22.75 2.14
N ILE A 111 -4.99 22.39 1.18
CA ILE A 111 -5.48 23.29 0.13
C ILE A 111 -7.00 23.49 0.24
N PRO A 112 -7.54 24.64 -0.24
CA PRO A 112 -8.98 24.83 -0.31
C PRO A 112 -9.67 23.73 -1.13
N GLY A 113 -10.76 23.18 -0.60
CA GLY A 113 -11.55 22.13 -1.27
C GLY A 113 -11.12 20.69 -0.98
N GLU A 114 -10.06 20.47 -0.17
CA GLU A 114 -9.61 19.12 0.21
C GLU A 114 -10.65 18.31 0.99
N ASP A 115 -11.62 18.96 1.65
CA ASP A 115 -12.70 18.29 2.39
C ASP A 115 -14.02 18.16 1.58
N LEU A 116 -14.01 18.48 0.28
CA LEU A 116 -15.20 18.32 -0.57
C LEU A 116 -15.48 16.85 -0.85
N ALA A 117 -16.76 16.52 -1.08
CA ALA A 117 -17.16 15.19 -1.54
C ALA A 117 -16.41 14.82 -2.83
N GLY A 118 -15.88 13.59 -2.88
CA GLY A 118 -15.02 13.11 -3.97
C GLY A 118 -13.53 13.38 -3.75
N SER A 119 -13.14 14.15 -2.73
CA SER A 119 -11.73 14.29 -2.32
C SER A 119 -11.41 13.31 -1.21
N HIS A 120 -10.51 12.37 -1.48
CA HIS A 120 -10.18 11.29 -0.55
C HIS A 120 -8.68 11.04 -0.47
N ALA A 121 -8.20 10.69 0.71
CA ALA A 121 -6.86 10.16 0.88
C ALA A 121 -6.74 8.79 0.17
N ALA A 122 -5.64 8.58 -0.57
CA ALA A 122 -5.40 7.34 -1.29
C ALA A 122 -5.47 6.10 -0.37
N PHE A 123 -4.97 6.22 0.87
CA PHE A 123 -5.05 5.14 1.85
C PHE A 123 -6.48 4.70 2.16
N HIS A 124 -7.47 5.61 2.15
CA HIS A 124 -8.86 5.24 2.40
C HIS A 124 -9.40 4.36 1.27
N PHE A 125 -9.09 4.69 0.02
CA PHE A 125 -9.48 3.89 -1.14
C PHE A 125 -8.79 2.52 -1.13
N VAL A 126 -7.50 2.48 -0.78
CA VAL A 126 -6.74 1.24 -0.61
C VAL A 126 -7.34 0.35 0.47
N ALA A 127 -7.61 0.93 1.64
CA ALA A 127 -8.18 0.21 2.77
C ALA A 127 -9.59 -0.31 2.45
N TRP A 128 -10.41 0.49 1.76
CA TRP A 128 -11.73 0.10 1.28
C TRP A 128 -11.67 -1.12 0.35
N TYR A 129 -10.86 -1.07 -0.72
CA TYR A 129 -10.80 -2.20 -1.65
C TYR A 129 -10.14 -3.45 -1.04
N ASN A 130 -9.35 -3.31 0.02
CA ASN A 130 -8.73 -4.43 0.77
C ASN A 130 -9.59 -4.91 1.96
N ALA A 131 -10.84 -4.45 2.08
CA ALA A 131 -11.76 -4.83 3.16
C ALA A 131 -11.26 -4.51 4.58
N HIS A 132 -10.50 -3.43 4.74
CA HIS A 132 -10.11 -2.94 6.06
C HIS A 132 -11.38 -2.54 6.86
N PRO A 133 -11.58 -3.03 8.10
CA PRO A 133 -12.83 -2.83 8.83
C PRO A 133 -13.26 -1.37 8.99
N ASP A 134 -12.32 -0.46 9.29
CA ASP A 134 -12.62 0.97 9.46
C ASP A 134 -13.08 1.68 8.17
N PHE A 135 -12.86 1.08 6.99
CA PHE A 135 -13.16 1.67 5.69
C PHE A 135 -14.16 0.84 4.87
N ARG A 136 -14.75 -0.20 5.47
CA ARG A 136 -15.72 -1.09 4.81
C ARG A 136 -16.93 -0.34 4.27
N ASP A 137 -17.40 0.66 5.01
CA ASP A 137 -18.59 1.43 4.67
C ASP A 137 -18.21 2.78 4.03
N ALA A 138 -16.95 2.95 3.61
CA ALA A 138 -16.52 4.12 2.84
C ALA A 138 -17.19 4.11 1.45
N GLU A 139 -17.68 5.27 1.04
CA GLU A 139 -18.31 5.45 -0.27
C GLU A 139 -17.39 6.30 -1.16
N PHE A 140 -17.24 5.87 -2.41
CA PHE A 140 -16.50 6.57 -3.45
C PHE A 140 -17.43 6.82 -4.64
N ASP A 141 -17.50 8.07 -5.11
CA ASP A 141 -18.21 8.37 -6.34
C ASP A 141 -17.42 7.89 -7.54
N LEU A 142 -17.78 6.70 -8.03
CA LEU A 142 -17.23 6.10 -9.25
C LEU A 142 -18.12 6.35 -10.48
N GLY A 143 -19.12 7.23 -10.37
CA GLY A 143 -19.97 7.67 -11.48
C GLY A 143 -19.30 8.71 -12.39
N CYS A 144 -18.17 9.27 -11.97
CA CYS A 144 -17.33 10.18 -12.74
C CYS A 144 -16.56 9.44 -13.85
N GLU A 145 -16.14 10.18 -14.87
CA GLU A 145 -15.26 9.66 -15.92
C GLU A 145 -13.77 9.91 -15.63
N ASP A 146 -13.46 10.96 -14.86
CA ASP A 146 -12.12 11.47 -14.63
C ASP A 146 -11.76 11.40 -13.15
N VAL A 147 -10.61 10.79 -12.85
CA VAL A 147 -10.02 10.75 -11.51
C VAL A 147 -8.60 11.32 -11.56
N VAL A 148 -8.28 12.19 -10.61
CA VAL A 148 -6.92 12.69 -10.41
C VAL A 148 -6.35 12.07 -9.14
N VAL A 149 -5.18 11.44 -9.26
CA VAL A 149 -4.44 10.86 -8.13
C VAL A 149 -3.20 11.72 -7.89
N ILE A 150 -3.13 12.38 -6.72
CA ILE A 150 -2.01 13.27 -6.40
C ILE A 150 -0.86 12.45 -5.80
N GLY A 151 0.26 12.38 -6.53
CA GLY A 151 1.49 11.72 -6.10
C GLY A 151 2.08 10.77 -7.14
N ASN A 152 3.42 10.67 -7.17
CA ASN A 152 4.18 9.83 -8.10
C ASN A 152 4.86 8.64 -7.40
N GLY A 153 4.13 7.95 -6.51
CA GLY A 153 4.63 6.77 -5.77
C GLY A 153 3.82 5.51 -6.08
N ASN A 154 4.31 4.34 -5.62
CA ASN A 154 3.64 3.06 -5.88
C ASN A 154 2.18 3.00 -5.38
N VAL A 155 1.83 3.68 -4.29
CA VAL A 155 0.41 3.73 -3.85
C VAL A 155 -0.47 4.45 -4.87
N ALA A 156 0.03 5.51 -5.53
CA ALA A 156 -0.72 6.19 -6.59
C ALA A 156 -0.88 5.28 -7.83
N ILE A 157 0.16 4.50 -8.15
CA ILE A 157 0.11 3.45 -9.17
C ILE A 157 -0.96 2.42 -8.83
N ASP A 158 -1.01 1.92 -7.59
CA ASP A 158 -2.00 0.94 -7.15
C ASP A 158 -3.43 1.47 -7.27
N VAL A 159 -3.69 2.70 -6.82
CA VAL A 159 -5.00 3.35 -6.97
C VAL A 159 -5.38 3.46 -8.45
N ALA A 160 -4.48 3.96 -9.29
CA ALA A 160 -4.73 4.09 -10.72
C ALA A 160 -5.02 2.74 -11.37
N ARG A 161 -4.24 1.70 -11.02
CA ARG A 161 -4.38 0.35 -11.55
C ARG A 161 -5.72 -0.27 -11.15
N ILE A 162 -6.13 -0.18 -9.89
CA ILE A 162 -7.44 -0.70 -9.44
C ILE A 162 -8.61 -0.02 -10.14
N LEU A 163 -8.52 1.28 -10.42
CA LEU A 163 -9.56 2.01 -11.15
C LEU A 163 -9.69 1.53 -12.60
N VAL A 164 -8.57 1.19 -13.26
CA VAL A 164 -8.56 0.84 -14.70
C VAL A 164 -8.58 -0.65 -15.01
N LEU A 165 -8.12 -1.53 -14.10
CA LEU A 165 -7.97 -2.96 -14.33
C LEU A 165 -9.31 -3.64 -14.68
N SER A 166 -9.26 -4.66 -15.54
CA SER A 166 -10.46 -5.40 -15.96
C SER A 166 -11.22 -5.97 -14.75
N ARG A 167 -12.55 -5.83 -14.79
CA ARG A 167 -13.43 -6.21 -13.69
C ARG A 167 -13.40 -7.73 -13.48
N ASP A 168 -13.24 -8.48 -14.57
CA ASP A 168 -13.06 -9.93 -14.54
C ASP A 168 -11.71 -10.33 -13.93
N LYS A 169 -10.64 -9.58 -14.21
CA LYS A 169 -9.34 -9.83 -13.56
C LYS A 169 -9.43 -9.57 -12.07
N LEU A 170 -10.01 -8.46 -11.65
CA LEU A 170 -10.23 -8.14 -10.24
C LEU A 170 -11.08 -9.20 -9.53
N ALA A 171 -12.08 -9.78 -10.20
CA ALA A 171 -12.90 -10.85 -9.65
C ALA A 171 -12.14 -12.15 -9.34
N THR A 172 -10.89 -12.30 -9.84
CA THR A 172 -10.00 -13.44 -9.53
C THR A 172 -9.04 -13.16 -8.36
N THR A 173 -9.11 -11.97 -7.76
CA THR A 173 -8.23 -11.51 -6.68
C THR A 173 -8.92 -11.59 -5.32
N ASP A 174 -8.23 -11.15 -4.26
CA ASP A 174 -8.79 -11.01 -2.90
C ASP A 174 -9.40 -9.63 -2.63
N ILE A 175 -9.73 -8.85 -3.67
CA ILE A 175 -10.42 -7.57 -3.54
C ILE A 175 -11.75 -7.75 -2.78
N ALA A 176 -12.14 -6.74 -2.00
CA ALA A 176 -13.39 -6.76 -1.27
C ALA A 176 -14.60 -6.85 -2.23
N ASP A 177 -15.55 -7.73 -1.92
CA ASP A 177 -16.75 -7.94 -2.75
C ASP A 177 -17.57 -6.65 -2.97
N HIS A 178 -17.69 -5.81 -1.93
CA HIS A 178 -18.39 -4.53 -2.02
C HIS A 178 -17.66 -3.57 -2.97
N ALA A 179 -16.33 -3.49 -2.87
CA ALA A 179 -15.52 -2.66 -3.76
C ALA A 179 -15.58 -3.14 -5.21
N LEU A 180 -15.56 -4.45 -5.45
CA LEU A 180 -15.74 -5.01 -6.78
C LEU A 180 -17.12 -4.72 -7.36
N ALA A 181 -18.18 -4.79 -6.55
CA ALA A 181 -19.54 -4.44 -6.98
C ALA A 181 -19.65 -2.97 -7.40
N ASP A 182 -18.96 -2.07 -6.69
CA ASP A 182 -18.91 -0.64 -7.02
C ASP A 182 -18.06 -0.40 -8.28
N LEU A 183 -16.89 -1.03 -8.39
CA LEU A 183 -16.01 -0.94 -9.56
C LEU A 183 -16.66 -1.49 -10.84
N ARG A 184 -17.56 -2.47 -10.74
CA ARG A 184 -18.36 -2.96 -11.88
C ARG A 184 -19.34 -1.90 -12.42
N ARG A 185 -19.75 -0.95 -11.58
CA ARG A 185 -20.64 0.16 -11.94
C ARG A 185 -19.86 1.45 -12.28
N SER A 186 -18.54 1.42 -12.11
CA SER A 186 -17.66 2.56 -12.36
C SER A 186 -17.72 3.02 -13.81
N ARG A 187 -17.81 4.34 -13.99
CA ARG A 187 -17.73 5.03 -15.28
C ARG A 187 -16.34 5.61 -15.54
N VAL A 188 -15.39 5.41 -14.63
CA VAL A 188 -14.04 5.96 -14.74
C VAL A 188 -13.37 5.48 -16.02
N ARG A 189 -12.99 6.44 -16.86
CA ARG A 189 -12.30 6.25 -18.14
C ARG A 189 -10.89 6.82 -18.09
N ARG A 190 -10.67 7.91 -17.36
CA ARG A 190 -9.39 8.63 -17.36
C ARG A 190 -8.87 8.75 -15.93
N VAL A 191 -7.65 8.29 -15.71
CA VAL A 191 -6.94 8.48 -14.45
C VAL A 191 -5.68 9.28 -14.73
N THR A 192 -5.50 10.41 -14.05
CA THR A 192 -4.29 11.24 -14.17
C THR A 192 -3.49 11.19 -12.88
N LEU A 193 -2.23 10.76 -12.95
CA LEU A 193 -1.30 10.92 -11.85
C LEU A 193 -0.71 12.32 -11.90
N LEU A 194 -0.81 13.05 -10.79
CA LEU A 194 -0.32 14.43 -10.69
C LEU A 194 0.88 14.49 -9.74
N GLY A 195 2.05 14.69 -10.32
CA GLY A 195 3.30 14.91 -9.61
C GLY A 195 3.57 16.38 -9.33
N ARG A 196 4.00 16.72 -8.11
CA ARG A 196 4.50 18.08 -7.80
C ARG A 196 5.93 18.36 -8.32
N ARG A 197 6.63 17.33 -8.82
CA ARG A 197 7.99 17.37 -9.38
C ARG A 197 8.00 16.51 -10.64
N GLY A 198 9.03 16.66 -11.45
CA GLY A 198 9.19 15.94 -12.69
C GLY A 198 9.41 14.42 -12.53
N PRO A 199 9.41 13.69 -13.65
CA PRO A 199 9.48 12.24 -13.68
C PRO A 199 10.79 11.67 -13.12
N ALA A 200 11.89 12.41 -13.17
CA ALA A 200 13.16 12.03 -12.54
C ALA A 200 13.10 11.99 -11.01
N GLN A 201 12.11 12.65 -10.38
CA GLN A 201 11.91 12.65 -8.92
C GLN A 201 10.71 11.80 -8.47
N ALA A 202 10.11 11.04 -9.38
CA ALA A 202 9.08 10.06 -9.06
C ALA A 202 9.64 8.96 -8.14
N SER A 203 8.80 8.44 -7.25
CA SER A 203 9.15 7.37 -6.30
C SER A 203 8.47 6.04 -6.62
N PHE A 204 7.76 5.93 -7.74
CA PHE A 204 7.32 4.63 -8.24
C PHE A 204 8.49 3.81 -8.78
N THR A 205 8.34 2.49 -8.75
CA THR A 205 9.35 1.55 -9.23
C THR A 205 9.01 1.05 -10.63
N ASN A 206 10.04 0.73 -11.41
CA ASN A 206 9.86 0.37 -12.82
C ASN A 206 8.94 -0.84 -13.10
N PRO A 207 8.96 -1.93 -12.31
CA PRO A 207 8.04 -3.05 -12.53
C PRO A 207 6.57 -2.62 -12.49
N GLU A 208 6.22 -1.78 -11.51
CA GLU A 208 4.87 -1.25 -11.30
C GLU A 208 4.44 -0.34 -12.46
N LEU A 209 5.34 0.54 -12.90
CA LEU A 209 5.06 1.41 -14.04
C LEU A 209 4.83 0.61 -15.32
N ARG A 210 5.71 -0.36 -15.62
CA ARG A 210 5.65 -1.15 -16.86
C ARG A 210 4.42 -2.02 -16.99
N GLU A 211 3.75 -2.32 -15.87
CA GLU A 211 2.56 -3.15 -15.85
C GLU A 211 1.41 -2.54 -16.67
N PHE A 212 1.27 -1.20 -16.66
CA PHE A 212 0.22 -0.49 -17.40
C PHE A 212 0.29 -0.72 -18.92
N GLY A 213 1.49 -0.81 -19.48
CA GLY A 213 1.70 -1.11 -20.90
C GLY A 213 1.30 -2.52 -21.32
N ARG A 214 0.87 -3.37 -20.39
CA ARG A 214 0.41 -4.74 -20.64
C ARG A 214 -1.05 -4.95 -20.26
N LEU A 215 -1.74 -3.92 -19.77
CA LEU A 215 -3.13 -4.01 -19.36
C LEU A 215 -4.03 -3.96 -20.59
N GLU A 216 -4.89 -4.97 -20.73
CA GLU A 216 -5.86 -5.04 -21.82
C GLU A 216 -6.89 -3.91 -21.71
N GLY A 217 -7.12 -3.18 -22.81
CA GLY A 217 -8.10 -2.10 -22.88
C GLY A 217 -7.70 -0.83 -22.13
N VAL A 218 -6.43 -0.67 -21.74
CA VAL A 218 -5.89 0.51 -21.07
C VAL A 218 -4.75 1.09 -21.87
N SER A 219 -4.81 2.40 -22.13
CA SER A 219 -3.74 3.17 -22.74
C SER A 219 -2.95 3.92 -21.67
N ALA A 220 -1.67 3.58 -21.50
CA ALA A 220 -0.73 4.36 -20.71
C ALA A 220 -0.15 5.48 -21.58
N VAL A 221 -0.28 6.73 -21.14
CA VAL A 221 0.20 7.91 -21.87
C VAL A 221 1.05 8.79 -20.97
N ALA A 222 2.09 9.39 -21.52
CA ALA A 222 2.90 10.43 -20.88
C ALA A 222 3.00 11.62 -21.84
N ASP A 223 3.10 12.83 -21.31
CA ASP A 223 3.30 14.03 -22.13
C ASP A 223 4.79 14.18 -22.50
N ASP A 224 5.10 14.30 -23.79
CA ASP A 224 6.47 14.52 -24.28
C ASP A 224 7.13 15.74 -23.62
N LEU A 225 6.35 16.80 -23.37
CA LEU A 225 6.86 18.03 -22.76
C LEU A 225 7.28 17.84 -21.30
N GLU A 226 6.69 16.87 -20.60
CA GLU A 226 7.08 16.55 -19.22
C GLU A 226 8.34 15.67 -19.15
N LEU A 227 8.82 15.16 -20.30
CA LEU A 227 9.99 14.28 -20.41
C LEU A 227 11.25 14.99 -20.91
N ASP A 228 11.18 16.29 -21.17
CA ASP A 228 12.34 17.15 -21.38
C ASP A 228 12.99 17.46 -20.03
N LEU A 229 14.08 16.74 -19.72
CA LEU A 229 14.72 16.80 -18.41
C LEU A 229 15.73 17.95 -18.37
N ASP A 230 15.70 18.74 -17.30
CA ASP A 230 16.77 19.69 -17.03
C ASP A 230 18.10 18.97 -16.71
N ALA A 231 19.22 19.68 -16.85
CA ALA A 231 20.55 19.13 -16.63
C ALA A 231 20.74 18.53 -15.22
N ALA A 232 20.05 19.07 -14.21
CA ALA A 232 20.11 18.53 -12.86
C ALA A 232 19.38 17.19 -12.75
N SER A 233 18.26 17.03 -13.43
CA SER A 233 17.47 15.81 -13.51
C SER A 233 18.18 14.73 -14.32
N GLU A 234 18.84 15.10 -15.43
CA GLU A 234 19.69 14.18 -16.20
C GLU A 234 20.84 13.63 -15.35
N ALA A 235 21.58 14.52 -14.66
CA ALA A 235 22.64 14.09 -13.75
C ALA A 235 22.12 13.21 -12.60
N ALA A 236 20.91 13.49 -12.10
CA ALA A 236 20.30 12.73 -11.00
C ALA A 236 19.78 11.33 -11.39
N ILE A 237 19.68 11.03 -12.69
CA ILE A 237 19.29 9.69 -13.17
C ILE A 237 20.46 8.87 -13.71
N GLU A 238 21.58 9.51 -14.08
CA GLU A 238 22.74 8.86 -14.71
C GLU A 238 23.26 7.66 -13.90
N ASP A 239 23.39 7.83 -12.59
CA ASP A 239 23.84 6.78 -11.66
C ASP A 239 22.69 5.99 -10.99
N ASP A 240 21.44 6.26 -11.36
CA ASP A 240 20.27 5.60 -10.80
C ASP A 240 19.56 4.75 -11.86
N ALA A 241 19.91 3.46 -11.87
CA ALA A 241 19.37 2.48 -12.81
C ALA A 241 17.83 2.34 -12.73
N VAL A 242 17.22 2.60 -11.58
CA VAL A 242 15.75 2.55 -11.43
C VAL A 242 15.13 3.73 -12.15
N LYS A 243 15.62 4.95 -11.89
CA LYS A 243 15.12 6.16 -12.53
C LYS A 243 15.37 6.16 -14.04
N THR A 244 16.54 5.73 -14.48
CA THR A 244 16.85 5.58 -15.92
C THR A 244 15.82 4.68 -16.62
N ARG A 245 15.46 3.54 -16.01
CA ARG A 245 14.43 2.64 -16.57
C ARG A 245 13.03 3.25 -16.53
N ASN A 246 12.70 4.01 -15.47
CA ASN A 246 11.43 4.72 -15.37
C ASN A 246 11.28 5.74 -16.52
N ILE A 247 12.29 6.59 -16.74
CA ILE A 247 12.29 7.56 -17.83
C ILE A 247 12.15 6.86 -19.19
N ALA A 248 12.91 5.78 -19.42
CA ALA A 248 12.78 5.00 -20.65
C ALA A 248 11.37 4.43 -20.85
N THR A 249 10.69 4.03 -19.77
CA THR A 249 9.32 3.51 -19.84
C THR A 249 8.32 4.63 -20.16
N LEU A 250 8.45 5.79 -19.51
CA LEU A 250 7.58 6.95 -19.77
C LEU A 250 7.74 7.47 -21.19
N ARG A 251 8.97 7.55 -21.71
CA ARG A 251 9.22 7.87 -23.14
C ARG A 251 8.52 6.89 -24.07
N GLY A 252 8.56 5.60 -23.76
CA GLY A 252 7.80 4.60 -24.50
C GLY A 252 6.28 4.84 -24.47
N TYR A 253 5.73 5.38 -23.37
CA TYR A 253 4.31 5.74 -23.27
C TYR A 253 3.96 7.04 -24.02
N ALA A 254 4.89 7.96 -24.19
CA ALA A 254 4.68 9.16 -24.98
C ALA A 254 4.71 8.88 -26.50
N GLU A 255 5.57 7.96 -26.93
CA GLU A 255 5.68 7.52 -28.33
C GLU A 255 4.55 6.57 -28.76
N SER A 256 3.91 5.91 -27.80
CA SER A 256 2.85 4.93 -28.10
C SER A 256 1.55 5.65 -28.48
N ALA A 257 1.02 5.33 -29.66
CA ALA A 257 -0.33 5.76 -30.02
C ALA A 257 -1.32 5.21 -28.97
N PRO A 258 -2.30 6.02 -28.49
CA PRO A 258 -3.34 5.52 -27.62
C PRO A 258 -3.99 4.30 -28.27
N HIS A 259 -4.07 3.18 -27.54
CA HIS A 259 -4.89 2.07 -27.98
C HIS A 259 -6.34 2.55 -28.11
N ASP A 260 -7.12 1.90 -28.97
CA ASP A 260 -8.58 2.05 -29.09
C ASP A 260 -9.33 1.52 -27.83
N GLY A 261 -8.63 1.50 -26.71
CA GLY A 261 -9.10 1.08 -25.41
C GLY A 261 -9.93 2.17 -24.75
N ASP A 262 -10.89 1.69 -24.00
CA ASP A 262 -11.92 2.47 -23.34
C ASP A 262 -11.41 3.27 -22.12
N ARG A 263 -10.14 3.09 -21.72
CA ARG A 263 -9.53 3.67 -20.51
C ARG A 263 -8.12 4.19 -20.75
N VAL A 264 -7.78 5.30 -20.09
CA VAL A 264 -6.49 5.97 -20.21
C VAL A 264 -5.92 6.25 -18.83
N VAL A 265 -4.63 5.96 -18.65
CA VAL A 265 -3.84 6.40 -17.50
C VAL A 265 -2.78 7.38 -17.99
N ARG A 266 -2.86 8.61 -17.51
CA ARG A 266 -1.89 9.68 -17.80
C ARG A 266 -0.90 9.79 -16.65
N PHE A 267 0.38 9.70 -16.98
CA PHE A 267 1.52 9.86 -16.08
C PHE A 267 2.13 11.25 -16.18
#